data_AF-A0A3D0ENT7-F1
#
_entry.id   AF-A0A3D0ENT7-F1
#
_cell.length_a   1.000
_cell.length_b   1.000
_cell.length_c   1.000
_cell.angle_alpha   90.00
_cell.angle_beta   90.00
_cell.angle_gamma   90.00
#
_symmetry.space_group_name_H-M   'P 1'
#
loop_
_entity.id
_entity.type
_entity.pdbx_description
1 polymer ?
#
loop_
_entity_poly.entity_id
_entity_poly.type
_entity_poly.pdbx_seq_one_letter_code
_entity_poly.pdbx_strand_id
1 'polypeptide(L)'
;MSKSLSVTFRVPADLSNDFTDAVIAAGGDKTAWLVDAIRQKLNRPDITPDARMMLLVERMEIAAAALIGGKQGIPPLPYDERAVIRIVEEAIAQGVDNGRIIAERLNEAGYQTKAGKAWDKDIYSAWKRRDLKRV
;
A
#
# COMPACT_ATOMS: atom_id res chain seq x y z
N MET A 1 -37.49 23.27 -1.34
CA MET A 1 -38.22 22.07 -0.86
C MET A 1 -38.13 21.01 -1.94
N SER A 2 -37.16 20.08 -1.88
CA SER A 2 -37.17 18.92 -2.79
C SER A 2 -38.25 17.96 -2.31
N LYS A 3 -39.27 17.73 -3.11
CA LYS A 3 -40.34 16.77 -2.77
C LYS A 3 -39.82 15.35 -3.00
N SER A 4 -40.00 14.48 -2.02
CA SER A 4 -39.82 13.04 -2.22
C SER A 4 -40.91 12.52 -3.18
N LEU A 5 -40.53 11.57 -4.05
CA LEU A 5 -41.45 10.89 -4.95
C LEU A 5 -41.73 9.50 -4.40
N SER A 6 -43.01 9.14 -4.29
CA SER A 6 -43.41 7.76 -3.94
C SER A 6 -43.55 6.94 -5.22
N VAL A 7 -42.89 5.79 -5.27
CA VAL A 7 -42.96 4.85 -6.40
C VAL A 7 -43.37 3.49 -5.85
N THR A 8 -44.42 2.90 -6.43
CA THR A 8 -44.89 1.56 -6.10
C THR A 8 -44.65 0.64 -7.28
N PHE A 9 -43.96 -0.47 -7.06
CA PHE A 9 -43.71 -1.49 -8.08
C PHE A 9 -43.86 -2.89 -7.48
N ARG A 10 -44.01 -3.89 -8.34
CA ARG A 10 -44.00 -5.30 -7.96
C ARG A 10 -42.68 -5.92 -8.39
N VAL A 11 -42.05 -6.66 -7.48
CA VAL A 11 -40.88 -7.48 -7.80
C VAL A 11 -41.37 -8.75 -8.52
N PRO A 12 -40.81 -9.10 -9.68
CA PRO A 12 -41.09 -10.36 -10.37
C PRO A 12 -40.87 -11.58 -9.48
N ALA A 13 -41.66 -12.65 -9.67
CA ALA A 13 -41.64 -13.82 -8.79
C ALA A 13 -40.29 -14.56 -8.79
N ASP A 14 -39.60 -14.56 -9.92
CA ASP A 14 -38.25 -15.09 -10.13
C ASP A 14 -37.18 -14.34 -9.32
N LEU A 15 -37.38 -13.04 -9.07
CA LEU A 15 -36.43 -12.19 -8.33
C LEU A 15 -36.83 -11.98 -6.87
N SER A 16 -38.01 -12.47 -6.44
CA SER A 16 -38.57 -12.19 -5.12
C SER A 16 -37.74 -12.79 -3.99
N ASN A 17 -37.23 -14.00 -4.17
CA ASN A 17 -36.41 -14.69 -3.16
C ASN A 17 -35.04 -14.02 -3.08
N ASP A 18 -34.34 -13.86 -4.20
CA ASP A 18 -33.04 -13.20 -4.30
C ASP A 18 -33.07 -11.77 -3.72
N PHE A 19 -34.13 -11.00 -4.01
CA PHE A 19 -34.33 -9.67 -3.42
C PHE A 19 -34.48 -9.74 -1.90
N THR A 20 -35.25 -10.69 -1.39
CA THR A 20 -35.50 -10.81 0.04
C THR A 20 -34.22 -11.22 0.78
N ASP A 21 -33.47 -12.18 0.24
CA ASP A 21 -32.18 -12.62 0.79
C ASP A 21 -31.14 -11.49 0.79
N ALA A 22 -31.07 -10.72 -0.31
CA ALA A 22 -30.16 -9.57 -0.41
C ALA A 22 -30.50 -8.45 0.59
N VAL A 23 -31.79 -8.19 0.82
CA VAL A 23 -32.21 -7.20 1.84
C VAL A 23 -31.87 -7.70 3.25
N ILE A 24 -32.11 -8.97 3.55
CA ILE A 24 -31.76 -9.56 4.85
C ILE A 24 -30.25 -9.45 5.10
N ALA A 25 -29.43 -9.82 4.11
CA ALA A 25 -27.97 -9.72 4.19
C ALA A 25 -27.46 -8.28 4.44
N ALA A 26 -28.20 -7.27 3.99
CA ALA A 26 -27.88 -5.85 4.15
C ALA A 26 -28.47 -5.21 5.43
N GLY A 27 -29.10 -5.98 6.32
CA GLY A 27 -29.64 -5.48 7.59
C GLY A 27 -31.17 -5.33 7.63
N GLY A 28 -31.90 -5.80 6.62
CA GLY A 28 -33.34 -6.03 6.68
C GLY A 28 -34.24 -4.86 6.26
N ASP A 29 -33.72 -3.65 6.05
CA ASP A 29 -34.50 -2.51 5.59
C ASP A 29 -34.60 -2.46 4.05
N LYS A 30 -35.78 -2.85 3.54
CA LYS A 30 -36.11 -2.85 2.10
C LYS A 30 -36.00 -1.46 1.47
N THR A 31 -36.39 -0.41 2.19
CA THR A 31 -36.41 0.95 1.66
C THR A 31 -34.99 1.48 1.57
N ALA A 32 -34.19 1.33 2.63
CA ALA A 32 -32.78 1.72 2.61
C ALA A 32 -32.02 0.99 1.49
N TRP A 33 -32.21 -0.33 1.37
CA TRP A 33 -31.58 -1.14 0.33
C TRP A 33 -31.91 -0.65 -1.09
N LEU A 34 -33.19 -0.36 -1.37
CA LEU A 34 -33.61 0.14 -2.67
C LEU A 34 -33.09 1.56 -2.96
N VAL A 35 -33.08 2.43 -1.96
CA VAL A 35 -32.54 3.79 -2.09
C VAL A 35 -31.04 3.73 -2.41
N ASP A 36 -30.30 2.83 -1.76
CA ASP A 36 -28.87 2.64 -2.04
C ASP A 36 -28.62 2.02 -3.41
N ALA A 37 -29.44 1.06 -3.85
CA ALA A 37 -29.37 0.52 -5.21
C ALA A 37 -29.62 1.62 -6.27
N ILE A 38 -30.59 2.51 -6.06
CA ILE A 38 -30.86 3.66 -6.94
C ILE A 38 -29.63 4.59 -6.99
N ARG A 39 -29.06 4.92 -5.82
CA ARG A 39 -27.88 5.77 -5.70
C ARG A 39 -26.67 5.21 -6.43
N GLN A 40 -26.42 3.90 -6.30
CA GLN A 40 -25.37 3.22 -7.05
C GLN A 40 -25.61 3.29 -8.56
N LYS A 41 -26.84 3.03 -9.02
CA LYS A 41 -27.19 3.12 -10.45
C LYS A 41 -27.08 4.53 -11.02
N LEU A 42 -27.27 5.56 -10.20
CA LEU A 42 -27.09 6.96 -10.57
C LEU A 42 -25.64 7.46 -10.37
N ASN A 43 -24.71 6.59 -10.00
CA ASN A 43 -23.32 6.92 -9.68
C ASN A 43 -23.20 8.02 -8.61
N ARG A 44 -24.12 8.00 -7.63
CA ARG A 44 -24.19 8.92 -6.49
C ARG A 44 -24.39 8.14 -5.18
N PRO A 45 -23.45 7.25 -4.80
CA PRO A 45 -23.55 6.51 -3.55
C PRO A 45 -23.70 7.47 -2.37
N ASP A 46 -24.51 7.11 -1.37
CA ASP A 46 -24.66 7.91 -0.16
C ASP A 46 -23.38 7.78 0.65
N ILE A 47 -22.42 8.66 0.37
CA ILE A 47 -21.23 8.75 1.19
C ILE A 47 -21.63 9.60 2.37
N THR A 48 -22.21 8.97 3.40
CA THR A 48 -22.44 9.60 4.69
C THR A 48 -21.11 10.20 5.19
N PRO A 49 -21.12 11.31 5.94
CA PRO A 49 -19.90 11.91 6.47
C PRO A 49 -19.00 10.88 7.20
N ASP A 50 -19.62 9.93 7.88
CA ASP A 50 -18.92 8.84 8.60
C ASP A 50 -18.24 7.87 7.63
N ALA A 51 -18.90 7.50 6.52
CA ALA A 51 -18.27 6.67 5.49
C ALA A 51 -17.11 7.40 4.78
N ARG A 52 -17.22 8.72 4.58
CA ARG A 52 -16.09 9.55 4.07
C ARG A 52 -14.92 9.56 5.05
N MET A 53 -15.22 9.67 6.34
CA MET A 53 -14.22 9.72 7.39
C MET A 53 -13.52 8.37 7.54
N MET A 54 -14.27 7.26 7.49
CA MET A 54 -13.73 5.90 7.56
C MET A 54 -12.82 5.60 6.35
N LEU A 55 -13.23 5.98 5.13
CA LEU A 55 -12.40 5.83 3.93
C LEU A 55 -11.12 6.71 3.99
N LEU A 56 -11.22 7.90 4.58
CA LEU A 56 -10.06 8.77 4.79
C LEU A 56 -9.11 8.17 5.82
N VAL A 57 -9.63 7.66 6.93
CA VAL A 57 -8.85 6.99 7.98
C VAL A 57 -8.14 5.76 7.40
N GLU A 58 -8.84 4.91 6.64
CA GLU A 58 -8.23 3.75 5.97
C GLU A 58 -7.08 4.16 5.04
N ARG A 59 -7.28 5.20 4.22
CA ARG A 59 -6.22 5.73 3.34
C ARG A 59 -5.05 6.33 4.12
N MET A 60 -5.33 6.99 5.24
CA MET A 60 -4.31 7.55 6.13
C MET A 60 -3.56 6.45 6.88
N GLU A 61 -4.22 5.35 7.27
CA GLU A 61 -3.58 4.19 7.89
C GLU A 61 -2.68 3.47 6.90
N ILE A 62 -3.10 3.30 5.64
CA ILE A 62 -2.25 2.75 4.58
C ILE A 62 -1.05 3.67 4.32
N ALA A 63 -1.27 4.99 4.23
CA ALA A 63 -0.20 5.96 4.04
C ALA A 63 0.75 6.02 5.25
N ALA A 64 0.22 5.89 6.47
CA ALA A 64 1.00 5.85 7.70
C ALA A 64 1.76 4.53 7.84
N ALA A 65 1.19 3.40 7.45
CA ALA A 65 1.90 2.11 7.39
C ALA A 65 3.04 2.16 6.35
N ALA A 66 2.80 2.79 5.20
CA ALA A 66 3.85 3.06 4.21
C ALA A 66 4.94 4.02 4.73
N LEU A 67 4.59 4.94 5.65
CA LEU A 67 5.52 5.87 6.27
C LEU A 67 6.32 5.24 7.42
N ILE A 68 5.67 4.41 8.25
CA ILE A 68 6.26 3.66 9.36
C ILE A 68 7.18 2.54 8.83
N GLY A 69 6.89 2.00 7.64
CA GLY A 69 7.75 1.06 6.91
C GLY A 69 9.06 1.63 6.35
N GLY A 70 9.34 2.92 6.58
CA GLY A 70 10.60 3.55 6.19
C GLY A 70 10.44 4.44 4.96
N LYS A 71 10.95 5.67 5.09
CA LYS A 71 11.17 6.65 4.01
C LYS A 71 11.38 5.94 2.67
N GLN A 72 10.49 6.16 1.70
CA GLN A 72 10.53 5.50 0.38
C GLN A 72 11.97 5.30 -0.12
N GLY A 73 12.37 4.04 -0.29
CA GLY A 73 13.66 3.65 -0.84
C GLY A 73 14.79 3.47 0.17
N ILE A 74 14.62 3.73 1.47
CA ILE A 74 15.66 3.51 2.48
C ILE A 74 15.52 2.11 3.09
N PRO A 75 16.56 1.26 3.01
CA PRO A 75 16.50 -0.08 3.60
C PRO A 75 16.30 -0.06 5.13
N PRO A 76 15.57 -1.04 5.70
CA PRO A 76 15.11 -0.98 7.10
C PRO A 76 16.21 -1.29 8.14
N LEU A 77 17.28 -2.01 7.77
CA LEU A 77 18.36 -2.37 8.68
C LEU A 77 19.40 -1.23 8.76
N PRO A 78 19.91 -0.88 9.95
CA PRO A 78 21.02 0.05 10.12
C PRO A 78 22.30 -0.44 9.44
N TYR A 79 23.24 0.48 9.20
CA TYR A 79 24.54 0.14 8.63
C TYR A 79 25.27 -0.89 9.52
N ASP A 80 25.62 -2.02 8.93
CA ASP A 80 26.48 -3.05 9.52
C ASP A 80 27.68 -3.27 8.60
N GLU A 81 28.85 -2.83 9.06
CA GLU A 81 30.09 -2.90 8.28
C GLU A 81 30.45 -4.32 7.87
N ARG A 82 30.30 -5.30 8.77
CA ARG A 82 30.67 -6.69 8.50
C ARG A 82 29.72 -7.32 7.49
N ALA A 83 28.43 -7.05 7.61
CA ALA A 83 27.45 -7.54 6.66
C ALA A 83 27.63 -6.93 5.26
N VAL A 84 27.89 -5.62 5.19
CA VAL A 84 28.16 -4.90 3.94
C VAL A 84 29.40 -5.46 3.25
N ILE A 85 30.52 -5.62 3.97
CA ILE A 85 31.76 -6.20 3.42
C ILE A 85 31.50 -7.61 2.88
N ARG A 86 30.84 -8.47 3.65
CA ARG A 86 30.54 -9.85 3.24
C ARG A 86 29.74 -9.90 1.93
N ILE A 87 28.70 -9.06 1.80
CA ILE A 87 27.88 -8.98 0.58
C ILE A 87 28.71 -8.52 -0.62
N VAL A 88 29.62 -7.56 -0.41
CA VAL A 88 30.51 -7.05 -1.45
C VAL A 88 31.52 -8.10 -1.88
N GLU A 89 32.16 -8.80 -0.94
CA GLU A 89 33.11 -9.88 -1.22
C GLU A 89 32.43 -11.04 -1.96
N GLU A 90 31.23 -11.43 -1.53
CA GLU A 90 30.44 -12.46 -2.21
C GLU A 90 30.09 -12.05 -3.66
N ALA A 91 29.71 -10.78 -3.88
CA ALA A 91 29.45 -10.27 -5.22
C ALA A 91 30.71 -10.32 -6.10
N ILE A 92 31.86 -9.91 -5.58
CA ILE A 92 33.14 -9.94 -6.29
C ILE A 92 33.56 -11.38 -6.59
N ALA A 93 33.39 -12.31 -5.64
CA ALA A 93 33.67 -13.74 -5.83
C ALA A 93 32.79 -14.37 -6.92
N GLN A 94 31.56 -13.87 -7.10
CA GLN A 94 30.66 -14.23 -8.20
C GLN A 94 31.00 -13.53 -9.53
N GLY A 95 32.08 -12.75 -9.59
CA GLY A 95 32.50 -12.00 -10.77
C GLY A 95 31.73 -10.68 -11.00
N VAL A 96 30.95 -10.22 -10.02
CA VAL A 96 30.18 -8.98 -10.10
C VAL A 96 30.96 -7.84 -9.43
N ASP A 97 31.77 -7.11 -10.21
CA ASP A 97 32.40 -5.85 -9.77
C ASP A 97 31.74 -4.62 -10.43
N ASN A 98 30.41 -4.60 -10.44
CA ASN A 98 29.62 -3.45 -10.90
C ASN A 98 28.95 -2.76 -9.71
N GLY A 99 29.37 -1.53 -9.42
CA GLY A 99 28.89 -0.78 -8.26
C GLY A 99 27.38 -0.51 -8.23
N ARG A 100 26.69 -0.52 -9.37
CA ARG A 100 25.23 -0.41 -9.40
C ARG A 100 24.56 -1.69 -8.88
N ILE A 101 25.01 -2.84 -9.37
CA ILE A 101 24.47 -4.15 -8.99
C ILE A 101 24.78 -4.43 -7.52
N ILE A 102 25.97 -4.07 -7.04
CA ILE A 102 26.34 -4.23 -5.63
C ILE A 102 25.48 -3.32 -4.73
N ALA A 103 25.22 -2.08 -5.12
CA ALA A 103 24.32 -1.19 -4.39
C ALA A 103 22.88 -1.74 -4.32
N GLU A 104 22.37 -2.30 -5.43
CA GLU A 104 21.07 -2.98 -5.47
C GLU A 104 21.04 -4.16 -4.49
N ARG A 105 22.06 -5.04 -4.48
CA ARG A 105 22.15 -6.16 -3.54
C ARG A 105 22.22 -5.73 -2.07
N LEU A 106 22.91 -4.64 -1.76
CA LEU A 106 22.95 -4.09 -0.40
C LEU A 106 21.57 -3.57 0.04
N ASN A 107 20.83 -2.94 -0.87
CA ASN A 107 19.46 -2.50 -0.61
C ASN A 107 18.50 -3.69 -0.46
N GLU A 108 18.62 -4.72 -1.31
CA GLU A 108 17.83 -5.96 -1.25
C GLU A 108 18.08 -6.74 0.05
N ALA A 109 19.34 -6.77 0.50
CA ALA A 109 19.72 -7.32 1.81
C ALA A 109 19.21 -6.48 2.99
N GLY A 110 18.62 -5.30 2.72
CA GLY A 110 17.96 -4.48 3.72
C GLY A 110 18.87 -3.50 4.45
N TYR A 111 20.15 -3.35 4.09
CA TYR A 111 21.10 -2.52 4.83
C TYR A 111 21.16 -1.08 4.31
N GLN A 112 20.95 -0.10 5.19
CA GLN A 112 21.15 1.32 4.86
C GLN A 112 22.62 1.72 4.98
N THR A 113 22.97 2.85 4.35
CA THR A 113 24.29 3.48 4.45
C THR A 113 24.53 4.09 5.83
N LYS A 114 25.79 4.42 6.18
CA LYS A 114 26.13 5.15 7.42
C LYS A 114 25.31 6.46 7.61
N ALA A 115 24.89 7.08 6.51
CA ALA A 115 24.09 8.31 6.51
C ALA A 115 22.57 8.07 6.59
N GLY A 116 22.14 6.83 6.78
CA GLY A 116 20.72 6.46 6.85
C GLY A 116 19.98 6.64 5.52
N LYS A 117 20.65 6.37 4.41
CA LYS A 117 20.12 6.43 3.04
C LYS A 117 20.23 5.08 2.33
N ALA A 118 19.47 4.90 1.25
CA ALA A 118 19.68 3.83 0.28
C ALA A 118 21.09 3.87 -0.32
N TRP A 119 21.56 2.72 -0.77
CA TRP A 119 22.76 2.61 -1.60
C TRP A 119 22.45 2.99 -3.03
N ASP A 120 23.32 3.80 -3.62
CA ASP A 120 23.41 4.00 -5.07
C ASP A 120 24.87 3.76 -5.51
N LYS A 121 25.11 3.78 -6.83
CA LYS A 121 26.44 3.55 -7.41
C LYS A 121 27.49 4.53 -6.85
N ASP A 122 27.14 5.78 -6.63
CA ASP A 122 28.07 6.83 -6.22
C ASP A 122 28.39 6.73 -4.73
N ILE A 123 27.40 6.44 -3.90
CA ILE A 123 27.56 6.14 -2.48
C ILE A 123 28.43 4.89 -2.30
N TYR A 124 28.14 3.82 -3.04
CA TYR A 124 28.98 2.61 -3.02
C TYR A 124 30.41 2.92 -3.45
N SER A 125 30.61 3.67 -4.54
CA SER A 125 31.96 4.01 -5.03
C SER A 125 32.74 4.90 -4.05
N ALA A 126 32.06 5.79 -3.33
CA ALA A 126 32.67 6.57 -2.26
C ALA A 126 33.06 5.69 -1.06
N TRP A 127 32.17 4.79 -0.64
CA TRP A 127 32.42 3.83 0.43
C TRP A 127 33.57 2.86 0.09
N LYS A 128 33.57 2.25 -1.10
CA LYS A 128 34.62 1.35 -1.60
C LYS A 128 36.01 2.00 -1.53
N ARG A 129 36.11 3.30 -1.86
CA ARG A 129 37.39 4.04 -1.81
C ARG A 129 37.89 4.31 -0.40
N ARG A 130 36.98 4.54 0.56
CA ARG A 130 37.32 4.95 1.93
C ARG A 130 37.48 3.77 2.87
N ASP A 131 36.56 2.83 2.80
CA ASP A 131 36.34 1.84 3.85
C ASP A 131 36.77 0.44 3.39
N LEU A 132 36.52 0.02 2.15
CA LEU A 132 36.95 -1.31 1.67
C LEU A 132 38.48 -1.47 1.60
N LYS A 133 39.23 -0.38 1.40
CA LYS A 133 40.70 -0.41 1.42
C LYS A 133 41.32 -0.47 2.82
N ARG A 134 40.50 -0.35 3.86
CA ARG A 134 40.94 -0.35 5.27
C ARG A 134 40.69 -1.69 5.97
N VAL A 135 40.04 -2.61 5.27
CA VAL A 135 39.74 -3.99 5.69
C VAL A 135 40.78 -4.89 5.03
#